data_AF-D4MRU3-F1
#
_entry.id   AF-D4MRU3-F1
#
_cell.length_a   1.000
_cell.length_b   1.000
_cell.length_c   1.000
_cell.angle_alpha   90.00
_cell.angle_beta   90.00
_cell.angle_gamma   90.00
#
_symmetry.space_group_name_H-M   'P 1'
#
loop_
_entity.id
_entity.type
_entity.pdbx_description
1 polymer ?
#
loop_
_entity_poly.entity_id
_entity_poly.type
_entity_poly.pdbx_seq_one_letter_code
_entity_poly.pdbx_strand_id
1 'polypeptide(L)'
;MSVLLGDRKESKFEAITYSIELHDMLILLMQRGFGVKDVDGFVRKKYAYGEISEENFAKYRELMRSFKSKVNQCASLITSNVRAANTIYPRTMHEYETRRDYQNAAIVNCEQLINELQRVVEIFDVDLNVYNRYVKAIDREIGLIKRWRQRDMAIKSRLEKG
;
A
#
# COMPACT_ATOMS: atom_id res chain seq x y z
N MET A 1 -23.47 10.56 23.55
CA MET A 1 -23.87 9.31 22.90
C MET A 1 -22.74 8.84 22.00
N SER A 2 -21.97 7.84 22.40
CA SER A 2 -20.95 7.20 21.57
C SER A 2 -21.61 6.08 20.77
N VAL A 3 -21.76 6.26 19.46
CA VAL A 3 -22.22 5.20 18.56
C VAL A 3 -21.15 4.10 18.54
N LEU A 4 -21.58 2.85 18.74
CA LEU A 4 -20.70 1.68 18.69
C LEU A 4 -19.97 1.65 17.34
N LEU A 5 -18.66 1.37 17.36
CA LEU A 5 -17.75 1.39 16.21
C LEU A 5 -18.26 0.59 14.98
N GLY A 6 -19.19 -0.36 15.17
CA GLY A 6 -19.77 -1.18 14.11
C GLY A 6 -20.86 -0.52 13.26
N ASP A 7 -21.55 0.52 13.75
CA ASP A 7 -22.72 1.11 13.08
C ASP A 7 -22.44 2.47 12.42
N ARG A 8 -21.20 2.96 12.50
CA ARG A 8 -20.84 4.26 11.93
C ARG A 8 -20.61 4.14 10.42
N LYS A 9 -21.32 4.98 9.64
CA LYS A 9 -21.05 5.19 8.22
C LYS A 9 -19.65 5.77 8.03
N GLU A 10 -18.71 4.96 7.56
CA GLU A 10 -17.34 5.38 7.26
C GLU A 10 -17.30 6.56 6.29
N SER A 11 -16.50 7.56 6.62
CA SER A 11 -16.32 8.77 5.83
C SER A 11 -15.43 8.53 4.61
N LYS A 12 -15.65 9.28 3.52
CA LYS A 12 -14.70 9.30 2.39
C LYS A 12 -13.31 9.86 2.79
N PHE A 13 -13.25 10.66 3.85
CA PHE A 13 -12.00 11.20 4.39
C PHE A 13 -11.16 10.15 5.12
N GLU A 14 -11.77 9.02 5.50
CA GLU A 14 -11.03 7.94 6.16
C GLU A 14 -10.00 7.33 5.22
N ALA A 15 -10.30 7.12 3.93
CA ALA A 15 -9.31 6.64 2.96
C ALA A 15 -8.07 7.56 2.89
N ILE A 16 -8.27 8.88 2.88
CA ILE A 16 -7.13 9.83 2.86
C ILE A 16 -6.31 9.75 4.15
N THR A 17 -6.99 9.64 5.30
CA THR A 17 -6.32 9.61 6.60
C THR A 17 -5.51 8.32 6.74
N TYR A 18 -6.14 7.19 6.41
CA TYR A 18 -5.50 5.87 6.51
C TYR A 18 -4.41 5.65 5.48
N SER A 19 -4.50 6.27 4.28
CA SER A 19 -3.39 6.21 3.32
C SER A 19 -2.11 6.87 3.85
N ILE A 20 -2.25 7.96 4.62
CA ILE A 20 -1.12 8.66 5.26
C ILE A 20 -0.55 7.80 6.39
N GLU A 21 -1.41 7.29 7.28
CA GLU A 21 -0.99 6.39 8.37
C GLU A 21 -0.27 5.15 7.83
N LEU A 22 -0.78 4.56 6.74
CA LEU A 22 -0.16 3.44 6.05
C LEU A 22 1.24 3.81 5.54
N HIS A 23 1.40 4.98 4.92
CA HIS A 23 2.70 5.44 4.44
C HIS A 23 3.69 5.59 5.60
N ASP A 24 3.29 6.23 6.69
CA ASP A 24 4.15 6.41 7.88
C ASP A 24 4.57 5.06 8.49
N MET A 25 3.64 4.11 8.58
CA MET A 25 3.93 2.75 9.04
C MET A 25 4.98 2.06 8.15
N LEU A 26 4.88 2.22 6.83
CA LEU A 26 5.84 1.63 5.88
C LEU A 26 7.20 2.32 5.95
N ILE A 27 7.26 3.63 6.19
CA ILE A 27 8.53 4.33 6.43
C ILE A 27 9.27 3.71 7.61
N LEU A 28 8.56 3.45 8.72
CA LEU A 28 9.15 2.79 9.88
C LEU A 28 9.62 1.35 9.57
N LEU A 29 8.89 0.61 8.72
CA LEU A 29 9.31 -0.72 8.27
C LEU A 29 10.61 -0.66 7.46
N MET A 30 10.68 0.27 6.50
CA MET A 30 11.83 0.47 5.62
C MET A 30 13.08 0.92 6.39
N GLN A 31 12.91 1.81 7.38
CA GLN A 31 14.00 2.24 8.26
C GLN A 31 14.60 1.07 9.04
N ARG A 32 13.76 0.13 9.50
CA ARG A 32 14.17 -1.10 10.19
C ARG A 32 14.67 -2.21 9.26
N GLY A 33 14.97 -1.88 8.00
CA GLY A 33 15.47 -2.85 7.02
C GLY A 33 14.48 -3.98 6.75
N PHE A 34 13.17 -3.71 6.85
CA PHE A 34 12.11 -4.71 6.71
C PHE A 34 12.17 -5.87 7.71
N GLY A 35 12.89 -5.72 8.82
CA GLY A 35 13.14 -6.78 9.80
C GLY A 35 14.47 -7.51 9.59
N VAL A 36 15.21 -7.21 8.53
CA VAL A 36 16.58 -7.69 8.32
C VAL A 36 17.51 -6.87 9.20
N LYS A 37 18.05 -7.48 10.26
CA LYS A 37 18.97 -6.82 11.20
C LYS A 37 20.32 -6.49 10.56
N ASP A 38 20.87 -7.43 9.80
CA ASP A 38 22.16 -7.30 9.13
C ASP A 38 22.12 -8.01 7.78
N VAL A 39 22.21 -7.22 6.71
CA VAL A 39 22.20 -7.73 5.32
C VAL A 39 23.46 -8.53 5.03
N ASP A 40 24.62 -8.15 5.59
CA ASP A 40 25.87 -8.86 5.30
C ASP A 40 25.92 -10.19 6.02
N GLY A 41 25.51 -10.22 7.29
CA GLY A 41 25.31 -11.44 8.06
C GLY A 41 24.33 -12.39 7.38
N PHE A 42 23.26 -11.87 6.78
CA PHE A 42 22.33 -12.66 5.96
C PHE A 42 23.03 -13.31 4.76
N VAL A 43 23.83 -12.56 3.99
CA VAL A 43 24.56 -13.09 2.83
C VAL A 43 25.56 -14.18 3.23
N ARG A 44 26.35 -13.94 4.29
CA ARG A 44 27.29 -14.94 4.82
C ARG A 44 26.58 -16.22 5.22
N LYS A 45 25.43 -16.09 5.90
CA LYS A 45 24.60 -17.22 6.32
C LYS A 45 24.12 -18.03 5.11
N LYS A 46 23.51 -17.38 4.12
CA LYS A 46 23.02 -18.03 2.88
C LYS A 46 24.16 -18.75 2.14
N TYR A 47 25.34 -18.14 2.06
CA TYR A 47 26.51 -18.76 1.43
C TYR A 47 27.00 -19.99 2.19
N ALA A 48 27.11 -19.88 3.52
CA ALA A 48 27.53 -20.99 4.38
C ALA A 48 26.58 -22.21 4.31
N TYR A 49 25.28 -21.99 4.10
CA TYR A 49 24.29 -23.06 3.88
C TYR A 49 24.20 -23.54 2.43
N GLY A 50 25.00 -22.98 1.51
CA GLY A 50 25.01 -23.37 0.09
C GLY A 50 23.78 -22.91 -0.70
N GLU A 51 22.99 -21.99 -0.16
CA GLU A 51 21.79 -21.45 -0.82
C GLU A 51 22.13 -20.44 -1.93
N ILE A 52 23.34 -19.87 -1.86
CA ILE A 52 23.89 -18.99 -2.89
C ILE A 52 25.32 -19.43 -3.22
N SER A 53 25.72 -19.25 -4.48
CA SER A 53 27.02 -19.70 -5.00
C SER A 53 28.19 -18.76 -4.63
N GLU A 54 27.90 -17.51 -4.27
CA GLU A 54 28.91 -16.48 -3.98
C GLU A 54 28.40 -15.47 -2.94
N GLU A 55 29.33 -14.91 -2.16
CA GLU A 55 29.05 -13.84 -1.19
C GLU A 55 28.95 -12.47 -1.87
N ASN A 56 27.87 -12.25 -2.63
CA ASN A 56 27.67 -10.99 -3.35
C ASN A 56 26.99 -9.92 -2.48
N PHE A 57 27.73 -9.32 -1.55
CA PHE A 57 27.23 -8.31 -0.62
C PHE A 57 26.59 -7.09 -1.32
N ALA A 58 27.24 -6.59 -2.38
CA ALA A 58 26.78 -5.41 -3.11
C ALA A 58 25.38 -5.62 -3.70
N LYS A 59 25.13 -6.79 -4.31
CA LYS A 59 23.81 -7.17 -4.85
C LYS A 59 22.71 -7.06 -3.80
N TYR A 60 22.92 -7.63 -2.61
CA TYR A 60 21.88 -7.65 -1.58
C TYR A 60 21.64 -6.29 -0.93
N ARG A 61 22.69 -5.46 -0.79
CA ARG A 61 22.51 -4.06 -0.34
C ARG A 61 21.70 -3.25 -1.35
N GLU A 62 21.99 -3.40 -2.64
CA GLU A 62 21.24 -2.70 -3.69
C GLU A 62 19.80 -3.21 -3.81
N LEU A 63 19.56 -4.52 -3.65
CA LEU A 63 18.20 -5.06 -3.56
C LEU A 63 17.43 -4.43 -2.39
N MET A 64 18.03 -4.40 -1.20
CA MET A 64 17.44 -3.77 -0.01
C MET A 64 17.09 -2.30 -0.28
N ARG A 65 18.01 -1.54 -0.88
CA ARG A 65 17.79 -0.14 -1.26
C ARG A 65 16.66 0.01 -2.28
N SER A 66 16.64 -0.84 -3.30
CA SER A 66 15.62 -0.86 -4.35
C SER A 66 14.23 -1.10 -3.76
N PHE A 67 14.08 -2.09 -2.87
CA PHE A 67 12.80 -2.36 -2.21
C PHE A 67 12.32 -1.19 -1.36
N LYS A 68 13.19 -0.52 -0.62
CA LYS A 68 12.82 0.72 0.09
C LYS A 68 12.29 1.78 -0.87
N SER A 69 12.96 1.97 -2.00
CA SER A 69 12.51 2.95 -3.01
C SER A 69 11.13 2.60 -3.56
N LYS A 70 10.91 1.34 -3.93
CA LYS A 70 9.65 0.88 -4.53
C LYS A 70 8.48 0.93 -3.56
N VAL A 71 8.69 0.46 -2.32
CA VAL A 71 7.66 0.53 -1.26
C VAL A 71 7.28 1.97 -0.98
N ASN A 72 8.27 2.87 -0.86
CA ASN A 72 8.01 4.30 -0.67
C ASN A 72 7.25 4.92 -1.84
N GLN A 73 7.62 4.56 -3.07
CA GLN A 73 6.94 5.03 -4.28
C GLN A 73 5.48 4.57 -4.32
N CYS A 74 5.21 3.27 -4.08
CA CYS A 74 3.84 2.75 -4.05
C CYS A 74 3.00 3.47 -2.99
N ALA A 75 3.52 3.61 -1.76
CA ALA A 75 2.83 4.31 -0.67
C ALA A 75 2.51 5.78 -1.02
N SER A 76 3.48 6.49 -1.62
CA SER A 76 3.28 7.86 -2.10
C SER A 76 2.21 7.94 -3.19
N LEU A 77 2.19 7.00 -4.13
CA LEU A 77 1.21 6.97 -5.21
C LEU A 77 -0.20 6.63 -4.71
N ILE A 78 -0.35 5.76 -3.71
CA ILE A 78 -1.64 5.52 -3.04
C ILE A 78 -2.18 6.84 -2.49
N THR A 79 -1.40 7.52 -1.65
CA THR A 79 -1.81 8.79 -1.03
C THR A 79 -2.13 9.87 -2.08
N SER A 80 -1.31 9.98 -3.13
CA SER A 80 -1.53 10.94 -4.21
C SER A 80 -2.85 10.68 -4.94
N ASN A 81 -3.10 9.43 -5.35
CA ASN A 81 -4.30 9.07 -6.11
C ASN A 81 -5.58 9.22 -5.28
N VAL A 82 -5.56 8.84 -4.00
CA VAL A 82 -6.72 9.02 -3.11
C VAL A 82 -7.04 10.51 -2.92
N ARG A 83 -6.02 11.37 -2.79
CA ARG A 83 -6.21 12.83 -2.72
C ARG A 83 -6.74 13.41 -4.03
N ALA A 84 -6.17 13.01 -5.17
CA ALA A 84 -6.61 13.46 -6.50
C ALA A 84 -8.08 13.06 -6.78
N ALA A 85 -8.47 11.84 -6.43
CA ALA A 85 -9.87 11.42 -6.52
C ALA A 85 -10.80 12.31 -5.67
N ASN A 86 -10.36 12.73 -4.48
CA ASN A 86 -11.17 13.53 -3.57
C ASN A 86 -11.34 14.98 -4.04
N THR A 87 -10.40 15.53 -4.80
CA THR A 87 -10.50 16.89 -5.35
C THR A 87 -11.49 17.00 -6.51
N ILE A 88 -11.89 15.88 -7.11
CA ILE A 88 -12.86 15.86 -8.21
C ILE A 88 -14.27 15.77 -7.66
N TYR A 89 -15.14 16.73 -8.00
CA TYR A 89 -16.55 16.75 -7.62
C TYR A 89 -17.41 16.57 -8.88
N PRO A 90 -17.80 15.34 -9.25
CA PRO A 90 -18.38 15.09 -10.55
C PRO A 90 -19.70 15.83 -10.79
N ARG A 91 -19.74 16.62 -11.86
CA ARG A 91 -20.94 17.24 -12.44
C ARG A 91 -21.23 16.69 -13.84
N THR A 92 -20.25 16.01 -14.43
CA THR A 92 -20.35 15.33 -15.72
C THR A 92 -19.95 13.86 -15.57
N MET A 93 -20.36 13.02 -16.52
CA MET A 93 -19.96 11.62 -16.53
C MET A 93 -18.44 11.45 -16.64
N HIS A 94 -17.78 12.31 -17.42
CA HIS A 94 -16.32 12.29 -17.59
C HIS A 94 -15.56 12.56 -16.28
N GLU A 95 -15.99 13.53 -15.47
CA GLU A 95 -15.39 13.79 -14.16
C GLU A 95 -15.61 12.61 -13.19
N TYR A 96 -16.76 11.93 -13.28
CA TYR A 96 -17.02 10.72 -12.50
C TYR A 96 -16.05 9.60 -12.88
N GLU A 97 -15.84 9.38 -14.18
CA GLU A 97 -14.88 8.39 -14.69
C GLU A 97 -13.45 8.73 -14.27
N THR A 98 -13.04 9.98 -14.40
CA THR A 98 -11.69 10.42 -13.99
C THR A 98 -11.45 10.19 -12.49
N ARG A 99 -12.45 10.52 -11.65
CA ARG A 99 -12.39 10.21 -10.22
C ARG A 99 -12.30 8.70 -9.96
N ARG A 100 -13.04 7.90 -10.73
CA ARG A 100 -13.04 6.44 -10.65
C ARG A 100 -11.68 5.86 -11.03
N ASP A 101 -11.00 6.45 -12.01
CA ASP A 101 -9.69 6.02 -12.47
C ASP A 101 -8.61 6.24 -11.41
N TYR A 102 -8.61 7.41 -10.74
CA TYR A 102 -7.72 7.63 -9.60
C TYR A 102 -7.98 6.64 -8.45
N GLN A 103 -9.24 6.34 -8.14
CA GLN A 103 -9.58 5.32 -7.14
C GLN A 103 -9.10 3.92 -7.55
N ASN A 104 -9.23 3.56 -8.84
CA ASN A 104 -8.73 2.29 -9.37
C ASN A 104 -7.20 2.23 -9.28
N ALA A 105 -6.50 3.30 -9.68
CA ALA A 105 -5.05 3.39 -9.60
C ALA A 105 -4.55 3.28 -8.16
N ALA A 106 -5.25 3.89 -7.19
CA ALA A 106 -4.92 3.74 -5.77
C ALA A 106 -5.02 2.27 -5.30
N ILE A 107 -6.07 1.55 -5.71
CA ILE A 107 -6.21 0.11 -5.40
C ILE A 107 -5.07 -0.69 -6.05
N VAL A 108 -4.74 -0.43 -7.32
CA VAL A 108 -3.63 -1.11 -8.00
C VAL A 108 -2.30 -0.87 -7.27
N ASN A 109 -2.03 0.35 -6.81
CA ASN A 109 -0.82 0.64 -6.05
C ASN A 109 -0.79 -0.08 -4.69
N CYS A 110 -1.95 -0.33 -4.06
CA CYS A 110 -2.04 -1.15 -2.85
C CYS A 110 -1.64 -2.60 -3.13
N GLU A 111 -2.13 -3.19 -4.23
CA GLU A 111 -1.76 -4.55 -4.64
C GLU A 111 -0.28 -4.65 -5.01
N GLN A 112 0.26 -3.65 -5.72
CA GLN A 112 1.70 -3.57 -6.02
C GLN A 112 2.54 -3.50 -4.74
N LEU A 113 2.08 -2.74 -3.75
CA LEU A 113 2.75 -2.66 -2.45
C LEU A 113 2.76 -4.03 -1.73
N ILE A 114 1.67 -4.79 -1.77
CA ILE A 114 1.63 -6.17 -1.22
C ILE A 114 2.68 -7.04 -1.94
N ASN A 115 2.73 -6.99 -3.27
CA ASN A 115 3.69 -7.77 -4.05
C ASN A 115 5.15 -7.43 -3.72
N GLU A 116 5.49 -6.14 -3.57
CA GLU A 116 6.84 -5.74 -3.19
C GLU A 116 7.19 -6.20 -1.76
N LEU A 117 6.24 -6.13 -0.82
CA LEU A 117 6.46 -6.65 0.54
C LEU A 117 6.66 -8.17 0.55
N GLN A 118 5.86 -8.92 -0.21
CA GLN A 118 6.01 -10.37 -0.35
C GLN A 118 7.38 -10.71 -0.94
N ARG A 119 7.85 -9.96 -1.94
CA ARG A 119 9.16 -10.21 -2.55
C ARG A 119 10.33 -9.96 -1.59
N VAL A 120 10.19 -9.00 -0.67
CA VAL A 120 11.18 -8.83 0.40
C VAL A 120 11.20 -10.06 1.32
N VAL A 121 10.03 -10.64 1.63
CA VAL A 121 9.97 -11.85 2.43
C VAL A 121 10.67 -13.02 1.76
N GLU A 122 10.37 -13.23 0.48
CA GLU A 122 10.94 -14.33 -0.33
C GLU A 122 12.47 -14.22 -0.47
N ILE A 123 13.01 -12.99 -0.55
CA ILE A 123 14.45 -12.78 -0.77
C ILE A 123 15.25 -12.77 0.53
N PHE A 124 14.71 -12.24 1.62
CA PHE A 124 15.46 -11.99 2.85
C PHE A 124 15.07 -12.89 4.04
N ASP A 125 14.23 -13.90 3.82
CA ASP A 125 13.73 -14.85 4.84
C ASP A 125 13.23 -14.18 6.13
N VAL A 126 12.56 -13.04 6.00
CA VAL A 126 12.04 -12.32 7.17
C VAL A 126 10.81 -13.03 7.74
N ASP A 127 10.58 -12.86 9.05
CA ASP A 127 9.41 -13.41 9.71
C ASP A 127 8.10 -12.79 9.18
N LEU A 128 7.26 -13.62 8.57
CA LEU A 128 5.94 -13.27 8.06
C LEU A 128 5.05 -12.58 9.11
N ASN A 129 5.23 -12.90 10.40
CA ASN A 129 4.44 -12.28 11.47
C ASN A 129 4.66 -10.77 11.56
N VAL A 130 5.85 -10.28 11.17
CA VAL A 130 6.16 -8.84 11.11
C VAL A 130 5.28 -8.14 10.08
N TYR A 131 4.87 -8.85 9.02
CA TYR A 131 4.19 -8.30 7.85
C TYR A 131 2.67 -8.25 7.98
N ASN A 132 2.09 -9.12 8.81
CA ASN A 132 0.63 -9.26 8.96
C ASN A 132 -0.07 -7.92 9.28
N ARG A 133 0.54 -7.08 10.13
CA ARG A 133 -0.03 -5.76 10.46
C ARG A 133 -0.07 -4.80 9.26
N TYR A 134 0.90 -4.91 8.36
CA TYR A 134 1.00 -4.05 7.18
C TYR A 134 0.03 -4.53 6.10
N VAL A 135 -0.02 -5.83 5.84
CA VAL A 135 -0.99 -6.42 4.91
C VAL A 135 -2.42 -6.06 5.33
N LYS A 136 -2.76 -6.22 6.61
CA LYS A 136 -4.08 -5.81 7.14
C LYS A 136 -4.37 -4.31 6.96
N ALA A 137 -3.36 -3.44 7.12
CA ALA A 137 -3.53 -2.01 6.88
C ALA A 137 -3.75 -1.71 5.39
N ILE A 138 -3.08 -2.43 4.49
CA ILE A 138 -3.27 -2.29 3.04
C ILE A 138 -4.66 -2.81 2.63
N ASP A 139 -5.08 -3.98 3.12
CA ASP A 139 -6.41 -4.52 2.87
C ASP A 139 -7.52 -3.59 3.36
N ARG A 140 -7.30 -2.95 4.52
CA ARG A 140 -8.20 -1.92 5.04
C ARG A 140 -8.30 -0.75 4.07
N GLU A 141 -7.17 -0.25 3.58
CA GLU A 141 -7.14 0.86 2.62
C GLU A 141 -7.89 0.51 1.33
N ILE A 142 -7.65 -0.68 0.77
CA ILE A 142 -8.39 -1.22 -0.38
C ILE A 142 -9.90 -1.25 -0.08
N GLY A 143 -10.28 -1.74 1.10
CA GLY A 143 -11.67 -1.80 1.55
C GLY A 143 -12.35 -0.43 1.61
N LEU A 144 -11.66 0.57 2.16
CA LEU A 144 -12.13 1.96 2.25
C LEU A 144 -12.36 2.56 0.86
N ILE A 145 -11.41 2.39 -0.05
CA ILE A 145 -11.51 2.88 -1.44
C ILE A 145 -12.65 2.17 -2.18
N LYS A 146 -12.79 0.84 -2.01
CA LYS A 146 -13.91 0.07 -2.61
C LYS A 146 -15.28 0.52 -2.09
N ARG A 147 -15.43 0.80 -0.79
CA ARG A 147 -16.68 1.32 -0.22
C ARG A 147 -16.97 2.75 -0.69
N TRP A 148 -15.94 3.59 -0.81
CA TRP A 148 -16.09 4.92 -1.41
C TRP A 148 -16.59 4.83 -2.86
N ARG A 149 -15.98 3.95 -3.66
CA ARG A 149 -16.39 3.61 -5.03
C ARG A 149 -17.86 3.17 -5.13
N GLN A 150 -18.36 2.42 -4.16
CA GLN A 150 -19.76 1.99 -4.12
C GLN A 150 -20.71 3.17 -3.86
N ARG A 151 -20.36 4.07 -2.94
CA ARG A 151 -21.15 5.28 -2.65
C ARG A 151 -21.25 6.22 -3.84
N ASP A 152 -20.17 6.35 -4.60
CA ASP A 152 -20.13 7.22 -5.79
C ASP A 152 -21.07 6.71 -6.91
N MET A 153 -21.59 5.47 -6.88
CA MET A 153 -22.58 4.97 -7.87
C MET A 153 -23.88 5.77 -7.89
N ALA A 154 -24.28 6.37 -6.76
CA ALA A 154 -25.44 7.26 -6.71
C ALA A 154 -25.19 8.57 -7.47
N ILE A 155 -23.92 8.98 -7.65
CA ILE A 155 -23.56 10.12 -8.50
C ILE A 155 -23.76 9.73 -9.95
N LYS A 156 -23.19 8.60 -10.38
CA LYS A 156 -23.35 8.07 -11.74
C LYS A 156 -24.82 7.97 -12.17
N SER A 157 -25.66 7.34 -11.34
CA SER A 157 -27.09 7.18 -11.67
C SER A 157 -27.84 8.51 -11.84
N ARG A 158 -27.42 9.57 -11.16
CA ARG A 158 -28.01 10.91 -11.33
C ARG A 158 -27.55 11.57 -12.63
N LEU A 159 -26.28 11.41 -12.98
CA LEU A 159 -25.68 11.96 -14.20
C LEU A 159 -26.17 11.26 -15.48
N GLU A 160 -26.58 9.99 -15.40
CA GLU A 160 -27.16 9.26 -16.54
C GLU A 160 -28.63 9.60 -16.81
N LYS A 161 -29.32 10.20 -15.82
CA LYS A 161 -30.76 10.52 -15.90
C LYS A 161 -31.05 11.98 -16.26
N GLY A 162 -30.05 12.86 -16.11
CA GLY A 162 -30.13 14.28 -16.45
C GLY A 162 -29.46 14.54 -17.78
#